data_AF-A0A7S2HQ94-F1
#
_entry.id   AF-A0A7S2HQ94-F1
#
_cell.length_a   1.000
_cell.length_b   1.000
_cell.length_c   1.000
_cell.angle_alpha   90.00
_cell.angle_beta   90.00
_cell.angle_gamma   90.00
#
_symmetry.space_group_name_H-M   'P 1'
#
loop_
_entity.id
_entity.type
_entity.pdbx_description
1 polymer ?
#
loop_
_entity_poly.entity_id
_entity_poly.type
_entity_poly.pdbx_seq_one_letter_code
_entity_poly.pdbx_strand_id
1 'polypeptide(L)'
;LKPFLLFVEGLISFETAHTADDVKWKMIAQHSLDEMKSYANYAPANYKHKLLLLQAESAFLSGQKDDAARLYDNAINTADENGFVQDQAVAYERAGMFHFEQGNASVAS
;
A
#
# COMPACT_ATOMS: atom_id res chain seq x y z
N LEU A 1 6.30 1.77 -18.20
CA LEU A 1 5.73 3.06 -17.75
C LEU A 1 4.34 2.91 -17.11
N LYS A 2 3.36 2.27 -17.75
CA LYS A 2 1.97 2.14 -17.22
C LYS A 2 1.87 1.50 -15.81
N PRO A 3 2.55 0.37 -15.48
CA PRO A 3 2.42 -0.23 -14.15
C PRO A 3 3.03 0.61 -13.03
N PHE A 4 4.08 1.39 -13.33
CA PHE A 4 4.70 2.29 -12.38
C PHE A 4 3.76 3.46 -12.04
N LEU A 5 3.14 4.08 -13.04
CA LEU A 5 2.19 5.17 -12.82
C LEU A 5 0.97 4.71 -12.00
N LEU A 6 0.45 3.52 -12.31
CA LEU A 6 -0.65 2.90 -11.58
C LEU A 6 -0.31 2.68 -10.09
N PHE A 7 0.91 2.23 -9.81
CA PHE A 7 1.37 2.03 -8.44
C PHE A 7 1.41 3.34 -7.66
N VAL A 8 1.98 4.40 -8.25
CA VAL A 8 2.06 5.72 -7.62
C VAL A 8 0.66 6.35 -7.46
N GLU A 9 -0.20 6.22 -8.48
CA GLU A 9 -1.59 6.67 -8.41
C GLU A 9 -2.35 5.98 -7.27
N GLY A 10 -2.14 4.67 -7.08
CA GLY A 10 -2.69 3.92 -5.96
C GLY A 10 -2.26 4.49 -4.60
N LEU A 11 -0.95 4.70 -4.40
CA LEU A 11 -0.41 5.24 -3.14
C LEU A 11 -0.94 6.64 -2.81
N ILE A 12 -1.00 7.53 -3.81
CA ILE A 12 -1.53 8.89 -3.64
C ILE A 12 -3.03 8.84 -3.34
N SER A 13 -3.77 7.97 -4.02
CA SER A 13 -5.22 7.89 -3.86
C SER A 13 -5.61 7.31 -2.50
N PHE A 14 -4.89 6.31 -1.99
CA PHE A 14 -5.11 5.80 -0.62
C PHE A 14 -4.79 6.86 0.43
N GLU A 15 -3.66 7.56 0.32
CA GLU A 15 -3.29 8.66 1.22
C GLU A 15 -4.33 9.79 1.23
N THR A 16 -4.79 10.18 0.04
CA THR A 16 -5.81 11.23 -0.08
C THR A 16 -7.16 10.76 0.46
N ALA A 17 -7.50 9.48 0.31
CA ALA A 17 -8.72 8.90 0.88
C ALA A 17 -8.68 8.87 2.42
N HIS A 18 -7.51 8.68 3.03
CA HIS A 18 -7.32 8.77 4.48
C HIS A 18 -7.56 10.17 5.03
N THR A 19 -7.07 11.20 4.33
CA THR A 19 -7.07 12.58 4.82
C THR A 19 -8.37 13.35 4.50
N ALA A 20 -9.00 13.06 3.36
CA ALA A 20 -10.14 13.83 2.86
C ALA A 20 -11.49 13.09 2.92
N ASP A 21 -11.51 11.79 3.25
CA ASP A 21 -12.70 10.91 3.26
C ASP A 21 -13.57 11.00 1.98
N ASP A 22 -12.94 11.20 0.82
CA ASP A 22 -13.62 11.43 -0.45
C ASP A 22 -13.79 10.12 -1.24
N VAL A 23 -15.04 9.82 -1.61
CA VAL A 23 -15.46 8.63 -2.36
C VAL A 23 -14.69 8.50 -3.69
N LYS A 24 -14.39 9.62 -4.36
CA LYS A 24 -13.63 9.61 -5.61
C LYS A 24 -12.27 8.95 -5.44
N TRP A 25 -11.53 9.31 -4.39
CA TRP A 25 -10.20 8.79 -4.15
C TRP A 25 -10.23 7.32 -3.74
N LYS A 26 -11.24 6.90 -2.96
CA LYS A 26 -11.47 5.49 -2.66
C LYS A 26 -11.69 4.66 -3.93
N MET A 27 -12.44 5.18 -4.90
CA MET A 27 -12.65 4.50 -6.19
C MET A 27 -11.36 4.40 -7.02
N ILE A 28 -10.56 5.48 -7.11
CA ILE A 28 -9.28 5.46 -7.85
C ILE A 28 -8.28 4.51 -7.18
N ALA A 29 -8.22 4.53 -5.85
CA ALA A 29 -7.36 3.63 -5.08
C ALA A 29 -7.73 2.16 -5.32
N GLN A 30 -9.02 1.83 -5.25
CA GLN A 30 -9.50 0.47 -5.50
C GLN A 30 -9.24 0.02 -6.95
N HIS A 31 -9.49 0.88 -7.93
CA HIS A 31 -9.16 0.59 -9.33
C HIS A 31 -7.67 0.31 -9.53
N SER A 32 -6.80 1.12 -8.89
CA SER A 32 -5.35 0.93 -8.96
C SER A 32 -4.91 -0.40 -8.35
N LEU A 33 -5.54 -0.80 -7.24
CA LEU A 33 -5.31 -2.09 -6.59
C LEU A 33 -5.74 -3.26 -7.49
N ASP A 34 -6.91 -3.19 -8.12
CA ASP A 34 -7.43 -4.26 -8.99
C ASP A 34 -6.60 -4.46 -10.26
N GLU A 35 -6.16 -3.37 -10.89
CA GLU A 35 -5.25 -3.43 -12.03
C GLU A 35 -3.87 -3.97 -11.60
N MET A 36 -3.36 -3.56 -10.43
CA MET A 36 -2.07 -4.08 -9.90
C MET A 36 -2.15 -5.59 -9.62
N LYS A 37 -3.30 -6.07 -9.16
CA LYS A 37 -3.54 -7.50 -8.97
C LYS A 37 -3.41 -8.27 -10.29
N SER A 38 -3.94 -7.71 -11.38
CA SER A 38 -3.80 -8.30 -12.71
C SER A 38 -2.32 -8.40 -13.11
N TYR A 39 -1.53 -7.33 -12.93
CA TYR A 39 -0.09 -7.38 -13.23
C TYR A 39 0.67 -8.39 -12.36
N ALA A 40 0.37 -8.47 -11.06
CA ALA A 40 0.99 -9.44 -10.15
C ALA A 40 0.64 -10.89 -10.50
N ASN A 41 -0.55 -11.16 -11.04
CA ASN A 41 -0.90 -12.49 -11.54
C ASN A 41 -0.06 -12.89 -12.76
N TYR A 42 0.25 -11.94 -13.66
CA TYR A 42 1.03 -12.22 -14.86
C TYR A 42 2.54 -12.28 -14.59
N ALA A 43 3.06 -11.44 -13.71
CA ALA A 43 4.50 -11.35 -13.41
C ALA A 43 4.73 -11.07 -11.92
N PRO A 44 4.53 -12.08 -11.04
CA PRO A 44 4.58 -11.89 -9.59
C PRO A 44 5.92 -11.39 -9.09
N ALA A 45 7.04 -11.85 -9.64
CA ALA A 45 8.37 -11.39 -9.28
C ALA A 45 8.55 -9.86 -9.44
N ASN A 46 7.80 -9.23 -10.36
CA ASN A 46 7.94 -7.80 -10.67
C ASN A 46 6.92 -6.91 -9.95
N TYR A 47 5.80 -7.47 -9.50
CA TYR A 47 4.64 -6.67 -9.07
C TYR A 47 4.00 -7.13 -7.75
N LYS A 48 4.39 -8.29 -7.20
CA LYS A 48 3.78 -8.81 -5.97
C LYS A 48 4.01 -7.88 -4.78
N HIS A 49 5.21 -7.32 -4.62
CA HIS A 49 5.50 -6.36 -3.55
C HIS A 49 4.66 -5.07 -3.67
N LYS A 50 4.45 -4.58 -4.90
CA LYS A 50 3.58 -3.42 -5.17
C LYS A 50 2.12 -3.72 -4.83
N LEU A 51 1.63 -4.89 -5.21
CA LEU A 51 0.28 -5.35 -4.84
C LEU A 51 0.13 -5.43 -3.32
N LEU A 52 1.08 -6.07 -2.62
CA LEU A 52 1.06 -6.21 -1.17
C LEU A 52 1.03 -4.84 -0.47
N LEU A 53 1.80 -3.87 -0.97
CA LEU A 53 1.79 -2.52 -0.41
C LEU A 53 0.43 -1.83 -0.60
N LEU A 54 -0.17 -1.89 -1.79
CA LEU A 54 -1.52 -1.33 -2.01
C LEU A 54 -2.60 -2.05 -1.19
N GLN A 55 -2.44 -3.36 -0.93
CA GLN A 55 -3.31 -4.09 -0.02
C GLN A 55 -3.14 -3.62 1.43
N ALA A 56 -1.91 -3.32 1.86
CA ALA A 56 -1.65 -2.78 3.19
C ALA A 56 -2.35 -1.44 3.41
N GLU A 57 -2.26 -0.54 2.42
CA GLU A 57 -2.97 0.75 2.44
C GLU A 57 -4.51 0.58 2.48
N SER A 58 -5.04 -0.36 1.70
CA SER A 58 -6.47 -0.67 1.72
C SER A 58 -6.95 -1.22 3.08
N ALA A 59 -6.17 -2.12 3.68
CA ALA A 59 -6.44 -2.65 5.01
C ALA A 59 -6.36 -1.54 6.07
N PHE A 60 -5.37 -0.64 5.94
CA PHE A 60 -5.23 0.51 6.84
C PHE A 60 -6.44 1.45 6.75
N LEU A 61 -6.86 1.82 5.55
CA LEU A 61 -8.05 2.66 5.32
C LEU A 61 -9.33 2.01 5.87
N SER A 62 -9.39 0.68 5.87
CA SER A 62 -10.52 -0.10 6.38
C SER A 62 -10.45 -0.36 7.90
N GLY A 63 -9.42 0.13 8.60
CA GLY A 63 -9.24 -0.08 10.04
C GLY A 63 -8.77 -1.50 10.42
N GLN A 64 -8.34 -2.32 9.46
CA GLN A 64 -7.88 -3.69 9.66
C GLN A 64 -6.37 -3.71 10.02
N LYS A 65 -6.06 -3.23 11.23
CA LYS A 65 -4.69 -2.91 11.68
C LYS A 65 -3.71 -4.09 11.58
N ASP A 66 -4.10 -5.26 12.06
CA ASP A 66 -3.22 -6.44 12.08
C ASP A 66 -2.92 -6.95 10.67
N ASP A 67 -3.91 -6.86 9.78
CA ASP A 67 -3.73 -7.21 8.37
C ASP A 67 -2.84 -6.21 7.65
N ALA A 68 -3.03 -4.90 7.90
CA ALA A 68 -2.18 -3.85 7.35
C ALA A 68 -0.71 -4.04 7.75
N ALA A 69 -0.42 -4.25 9.04
CA ALA A 69 0.94 -4.49 9.53
C ALA A 69 1.61 -5.70 8.84
N ARG A 70 0.91 -6.84 8.79
CA ARG A 70 1.40 -8.05 8.12
C ARG A 70 1.65 -7.83 6.62
N LEU A 71 0.79 -7.05 5.95
CA LEU A 71 0.92 -6.75 4.53
C LEU A 71 2.10 -5.82 4.24
N TYR A 72 2.36 -4.82 5.10
CA TYR A 72 3.56 -3.99 5.00
C TYR A 72 4.84 -4.82 5.12
N ASP A 73 4.94 -5.69 6.14
CA ASP A 73 6.10 -6.58 6.31
C ASP A 73 6.31 -7.48 5.08
N ASN A 74 5.23 -8.04 4.56
CA ASN A 74 5.29 -8.86 3.35
C ASN A 74 5.73 -8.05 2.12
N ALA A 75 5.27 -6.80 1.97
CA ALA A 75 5.67 -5.93 0.87
C ALA A 75 7.17 -5.61 0.92
N ILE A 76 7.67 -5.27 2.11
CA ILE A 76 9.09 -4.99 2.39
C ILE A 76 9.95 -6.21 2.04
N ASN A 77 9.62 -7.37 2.61
CA ASN A 77 10.39 -8.60 2.39
C ASN A 77 10.35 -9.04 0.92
N THR A 78 9.19 -8.96 0.26
CA THR A 78 9.08 -9.33 -1.16
C THR A 78 9.88 -8.38 -2.05
N ALA A 79 9.91 -7.08 -1.73
CA ALA A 79 10.71 -6.10 -2.47
C ALA A 79 12.21 -6.37 -2.30
N ASP A 80 12.65 -6.69 -1.09
CA ASP A 80 14.04 -7.06 -0.76
C ASP A 80 14.49 -8.31 -1.53
N GLU A 81 13.70 -9.39 -1.43
CA GLU A 81 13.95 -10.68 -2.08
C GLU A 81 14.12 -10.55 -3.60
N ASN A 82 13.40 -9.60 -4.23
CA ASN A 82 13.44 -9.37 -5.67
C ASN A 82 14.34 -8.17 -6.07
N GLY A 83 15.05 -7.54 -5.12
CA GLY A 83 16.03 -6.48 -5.39
C GLY A 83 15.44 -5.10 -5.73
N PHE A 84 14.18 -4.83 -5.37
CA PHE A 84 13.52 -3.54 -5.60
C PHE A 84 13.73 -2.56 -4.45
N VAL A 85 14.98 -2.14 -4.24
CA VAL A 85 15.39 -1.28 -3.11
C VAL A 85 14.56 0.00 -2.99
N GLN A 86 14.23 0.65 -4.11
CA GLN A 86 13.38 1.84 -4.08
C GLN A 86 11.95 1.56 -3.60
N ASP A 87 11.37 0.41 -3.98
CA ASP A 87 10.01 0.06 -3.57
C ASP A 87 9.99 -0.43 -2.12
N GLN A 88 11.07 -1.09 -1.66
CA GLN A 88 11.29 -1.44 -0.25
C GLN A 88 11.36 -0.19 0.62
N ALA A 89 12.09 0.84 0.19
CA ALA A 89 12.18 2.12 0.91
C ALA A 89 10.81 2.80 1.04
N VAL A 90 10.02 2.82 -0.05
CA VAL A 90 8.64 3.33 -0.01
C VAL A 90 7.78 2.50 0.94
N ALA A 91 7.89 1.17 0.92
CA ALA A 91 7.13 0.32 1.84
C ALA A 91 7.50 0.58 3.32
N TYR A 92 8.78 0.80 3.64
CA TYR A 92 9.21 1.21 4.97
C TYR A 92 8.66 2.58 5.39
N GLU A 93 8.69 3.56 4.50
CA GLU A 93 8.13 4.89 4.77
C GLU A 93 6.64 4.80 5.13
N ARG A 94 5.86 4.09 4.32
CA ARG A 94 4.42 3.88 4.55
C ARG A 94 4.12 3.09 5.83
N ALA A 95 4.87 2.02 6.09
CA ALA A 95 4.74 1.27 7.34
C ALA A 95 5.04 2.14 8.58
N GLY A 96 6.06 2.99 8.49
CA GLY A 96 6.40 3.96 9.53
C GLY A 96 5.28 4.96 9.81
N MET A 97 4.68 5.52 8.75
CA MET A 97 3.51 6.42 8.86
C MET A 97 2.32 5.70 9.51
N PHE A 98 2.00 4.48 9.07
CA PHE A 98 0.97 3.64 9.67
C PHE A 98 1.18 3.45 11.18
N HIS A 99 2.38 3.03 11.61
CA HIS A 99 2.66 2.80 13.02
C HIS A 99 2.62 4.08 13.86
N PHE A 100 3.07 5.21 13.29
CA PHE A 100 2.97 6.51 13.94
C PHE A 100 1.50 6.91 14.20
N GLU A 101 0.62 6.75 13.22
CA GLU A 101 -0.80 7.03 13.39
C GLU A 101 -1.47 6.08 14.40
N GLN A 102 -1.13 4.79 14.38
CA GLN A 102 -1.63 3.83 15.37
C GLN A 102 -1.19 4.17 16.80
N GLY A 103 0.05 4.63 16.97
CA GLY A 103 0.57 5.09 18.26
C GLY A 103 -0.15 6.34 18.78
N ASN A 104 -0.45 7.29 17.91
CA ASN A 104 -1.21 8.49 18.32
C ASN A 104 -2.67 8.16 18.68
N ALA A 105 -3.30 7.25 17.93
CA ALA A 105 -4.66 6.81 18.22
C ALA A 105 -4.77 6.12 19.59
N SER A 106 -3.76 5.36 20.02
CA SER A 106 -3.76 4.68 21.33
C SER A 106 -3.52 5.63 22.50
N VAL A 107 -2.83 6.75 22.29
CA VAL A 107 -2.64 7.80 23.33
C VAL A 107 -3.88 8.70 23.48
N ALA A 108 -4.68 8.83 22.43
CA ALA A 108 -5.89 9.65 22.43
C ALA A 108 -7.15 8.95 22.99
N SER A 109 -7.06 7.66 23.36
CA SER A 109 -8.16 6.87 23.93
C SER A 109 -8.08 6.74 25.44
#